data_AF-A0A836P0V4-F1
#
_entry.id   AF-A0A836P0V4-F1
#
_cell.length_a   1.000
_cell.length_b   1.000
_cell.length_c   1.000
_cell.angle_alpha   90.00
_cell.angle_beta   90.00
_cell.angle_gamma   90.00
#
_symmetry.space_group_name_H-M   'P 1'
#
loop_
_entity.id
_entity.type
_entity.pdbx_description
1 polymer ?
#
loop_
_entity_poly.entity_id
_entity_poly.type
_entity_poly.pdbx_seq_one_letter_code
_entity_poly.pdbx_strand_id
1 'polypeptide(L)'
;MKSMRWALLVMVPMLAQAADVRQDYRQQWPLQVTGSDAGIYQLSLNEAVYRTAHDAALRDVTVIDARGQELPTAWLPADAAPAAAARRQRLPLFALPAG
;
A
#
# COMPACT_ATOMS: atom_id res chain seq x y z
N MET A 1 -44.99 -7.98 -9.12
CA MET A 1 -43.62 -8.13 -9.67
C MET A 1 -42.86 -6.81 -9.90
N LYS A 2 -43.44 -5.62 -9.65
CA LYS A 2 -42.76 -4.33 -9.87
C LYS A 2 -41.96 -3.84 -8.64
N SER A 3 -42.43 -4.16 -7.44
CA SER A 3 -41.77 -3.86 -6.16
C SER A 3 -40.44 -4.60 -5.95
N MET A 4 -40.30 -5.81 -6.51
CA MET A 4 -39.09 -6.62 -6.39
C MET A 4 -37.90 -6.05 -7.19
N ARG A 5 -38.18 -5.29 -8.25
CA ARG A 5 -37.13 -4.65 -9.08
C ARG A 5 -36.48 -3.45 -8.38
N TRP A 6 -37.21 -2.81 -7.45
CA TRP A 6 -36.72 -1.66 -6.69
C TRP A 6 -35.90 -2.11 -5.48
N ALA A 7 -36.30 -3.20 -4.83
CA ALA A 7 -35.51 -3.82 -3.77
C ALA A 7 -34.11 -4.28 -4.25
N LEU A 8 -34.01 -4.77 -5.49
CA LEU A 8 -32.73 -5.16 -6.10
C LEU A 8 -31.80 -3.96 -6.32
N LEU A 9 -32.34 -2.77 -6.63
CA LEU A 9 -31.58 -1.56 -6.94
C LEU A 9 -31.02 -0.89 -5.67
N VAL A 10 -31.70 -1.05 -4.52
CA VAL A 10 -31.22 -0.59 -3.21
C VAL A 10 -30.11 -1.48 -2.65
N MET A 11 -30.00 -2.74 -3.09
CA MET A 11 -28.96 -3.66 -2.59
C MET A 11 -27.60 -3.49 -3.29
N VAL A 12 -27.57 -2.91 -4.50
CA VAL A 12 -26.33 -2.66 -5.26
C VAL A 12 -25.27 -1.83 -4.51
N PRO A 13 -25.59 -0.72 -3.82
CA PRO A 13 -24.59 0.06 -3.09
C PRO A 13 -23.95 -0.71 -1.91
N MET A 14 -24.56 -1.79 -1.39
CA MET A 14 -23.91 -2.61 -0.35
C MET A 14 -22.76 -3.47 -0.89
N LEU A 15 -22.73 -3.79 -2.19
CA LEU A 15 -21.59 -4.47 -2.81
C LEU A 15 -20.43 -3.52 -3.15
N ALA A 16 -20.69 -2.20 -3.17
CA ALA A 16 -19.69 -1.19 -3.45
C ALA A 16 -18.87 -0.77 -2.22
N GLN A 17 -18.94 -1.54 -1.12
CA GLN A 17 -17.93 -1.47 -0.07
C GLN A 17 -16.60 -1.78 -0.75
N ALA A 18 -15.71 -0.79 -0.85
CA ALA A 18 -14.38 -0.96 -1.43
C ALA A 18 -13.78 -2.23 -0.84
N ALA A 19 -13.61 -3.25 -1.70
CA ALA A 19 -13.15 -4.55 -1.25
C ALA A 19 -11.80 -4.35 -0.58
N ASP A 20 -11.76 -4.60 0.72
CA ASP A 20 -10.55 -4.49 1.50
C ASP A 20 -9.66 -5.66 1.11
N VAL A 21 -8.63 -5.37 0.31
CA VAL A 21 -7.74 -6.39 -0.29
C VAL A 21 -7.08 -7.25 0.80
N ARG A 22 -7.01 -6.74 2.03
CA ARG A 22 -6.58 -7.49 3.22
C ARG A 22 -7.29 -8.83 3.40
N GLN A 23 -8.54 -8.96 2.96
CA GLN A 23 -9.33 -10.19 3.10
C GLN A 23 -8.86 -11.32 2.19
N ASP A 24 -8.13 -11.01 1.12
CA ASP A 24 -7.60 -12.01 0.18
C ASP A 24 -6.30 -12.66 0.69
N TYR A 25 -5.67 -12.06 1.71
CA TYR A 25 -4.42 -12.53 2.29
C TYR A 25 -4.65 -13.30 3.60
N ARG A 26 -3.91 -14.40 3.77
CA ARG A 26 -4.03 -15.26 4.95
C ARG A 26 -3.44 -14.68 6.23
N GLN A 27 -2.42 -13.84 6.11
CA GLN A 27 -1.69 -13.31 7.24
C GLN A 27 -1.29 -11.86 6.99
N GLN A 28 -1.33 -11.06 8.06
CA GLN A 28 -1.04 -9.64 8.03
C GLN A 28 -0.10 -9.31 9.19
N TRP A 29 0.82 -8.38 8.94
CA TRP A 29 1.74 -7.88 9.96
C TRP A 29 1.58 -6.36 10.08
N PRO A 30 1.50 -5.82 11.31
CA PRO A 30 1.44 -4.38 11.49
C PRO A 30 2.77 -3.75 11.08
N LEU A 31 2.69 -2.68 10.28
CA LEU A 31 3.85 -1.92 9.84
C LEU A 31 4.02 -0.68 10.71
N GLN A 32 5.20 -0.50 11.28
CA GLN A 32 5.58 0.74 11.96
C GLN A 32 6.44 1.55 11.02
N VAL A 33 5.90 2.68 10.55
CA VAL A 33 6.59 3.58 9.64
C VAL A 33 7.19 4.72 10.45
N THR A 34 8.53 4.79 10.47
CA THR A 34 9.26 5.82 11.22
C THR A 34 9.60 6.99 10.29
N GLY A 35 9.02 8.16 10.54
CA GLY A 35 9.28 9.39 9.77
C GLY A 35 8.14 9.71 8.81
N SER A 36 7.17 10.50 9.26
CA SER A 36 5.91 10.81 8.54
C SER A 36 6.03 11.67 7.28
N ASP A 37 7.24 12.02 6.85
CA ASP A 37 7.49 13.04 5.81
C ASP A 37 8.42 12.53 4.68
N ALA A 38 8.60 11.22 4.57
CA ALA A 38 9.33 10.60 3.47
C ALA A 38 8.34 10.14 2.38
N GLY A 39 8.64 10.43 1.11
CA GLY A 39 7.81 9.98 -0.03
C GLY A 39 7.98 8.51 -0.38
N ILE A 40 9.02 7.85 0.14
CA ILE A 40 9.33 6.43 -0.07
C ILE A 40 9.78 5.85 1.26
N TYR A 41 9.31 4.63 1.55
CA TYR A 41 9.64 3.90 2.77
C TYR A 41 10.36 2.61 2.43
N GLN A 42 11.42 2.30 3.18
CA GLN A 42 12.08 1.00 3.14
C GLN A 42 11.64 0.18 4.35
N LEU A 43 11.19 -1.04 4.10
CA LEU A 43 10.75 -1.98 5.12
C LEU A 43 11.68 -3.19 5.11
N SER A 44 12.12 -3.62 6.29
CA SER A 44 12.83 -4.89 6.44
C SER A 44 11.82 -6.00 6.68
N LEU A 45 11.81 -7.00 5.81
CA LEU A 45 11.00 -8.20 6.02
C LEU A 45 11.64 -9.04 7.13
N ASN A 46 10.82 -9.49 8.08
CA ASN A 46 11.26 -10.42 9.11
C ASN A 46 11.17 -11.86 8.61
N GLU A 47 11.78 -12.78 9.37
CA GLU A 47 11.77 -14.21 9.06
C GLU A 47 10.36 -14.80 8.96
N ALA A 48 9.41 -14.30 9.76
CA ALA A 48 8.04 -14.80 9.77
C ALA A 48 7.33 -14.55 8.42
N VAL A 49 7.60 -13.44 7.74
CA VAL A 49 7.06 -13.17 6.39
C VAL A 49 7.61 -14.20 5.40
N TYR A 50 8.92 -14.44 5.41
CA TYR A 50 9.54 -15.42 4.51
C TYR A 50 9.03 -16.85 4.73
N ARG A 51 8.73 -17.23 5.98
CA ARG A 51 8.18 -18.56 6.27
C ARG A 51 6.75 -18.77 5.79
N THR A 52 5.97 -17.70 5.67
CA THR A 52 4.58 -17.76 5.20
C THR A 52 4.47 -17.59 3.67
N ALA A 53 5.45 -16.93 3.05
CA ALA A 53 5.49 -16.75 1.61
C ALA A 53 5.60 -18.11 0.88
N HIS A 54 4.78 -18.27 -0.16
CA HIS A 54 4.76 -19.46 -1.01
C HIS A 54 5.63 -19.28 -2.26
N ASP A 55 5.77 -18.06 -2.79
CA ASP A 55 6.64 -17.78 -3.92
C ASP A 55 8.02 -17.29 -3.43
N ALA A 56 9.09 -17.92 -3.93
CA ALA A 56 10.46 -17.51 -3.64
C ALA A 56 10.78 -16.09 -4.14
N ALA A 57 10.06 -15.60 -5.14
CA ALA A 57 10.15 -14.23 -5.64
C ALA A 57 9.23 -13.25 -4.87
N LEU A 58 8.58 -13.70 -3.78
CA LEU A 58 7.69 -12.91 -2.91
C LEU A 58 6.52 -12.25 -3.66
N ARG A 59 6.07 -12.81 -4.78
CA ARG A 59 4.97 -12.24 -5.57
C ARG A 59 3.62 -12.27 -4.85
N ASP A 60 3.53 -13.09 -3.81
CA ASP A 60 2.38 -13.24 -2.92
C ASP A 60 2.47 -12.36 -1.67
N VAL A 61 3.48 -11.49 -1.57
CA VAL A 61 3.63 -10.52 -0.48
C VAL A 61 3.43 -9.11 -1.03
N THR A 62 2.50 -8.37 -0.44
CA THR A 62 2.24 -6.97 -0.79
C THR A 62 2.15 -6.12 0.47
N VAL A 63 2.28 -4.80 0.30
CA VAL A 63 2.07 -3.82 1.38
C VAL A 63 0.71 -3.18 1.16
N ILE A 64 -0.10 -3.11 2.22
CA ILE A 64 -1.45 -2.56 2.16
C ILE A 64 -1.52 -1.35 3.09
N ASP A 65 -2.12 -0.25 2.63
CA ASP A 65 -2.32 0.93 3.47
C ASP A 65 -3.44 0.76 4.50
N ALA A 66 -3.61 1.79 5.34
CA ALA A 66 -4.68 1.85 6.33
C ALA A 66 -6.09 1.86 5.72
N ARG A 67 -6.24 2.15 4.42
CA ARG A 67 -7.50 2.15 3.68
C ARG A 67 -7.81 0.78 3.06
N GLY A 68 -6.91 -0.19 3.18
CA GLY A 68 -7.08 -1.52 2.60
C GLY A 68 -6.67 -1.60 1.12
N GLN A 69 -5.90 -0.63 0.62
CA GLN A 69 -5.43 -0.58 -0.77
C GLN A 69 -3.98 -1.03 -0.88
N GLU A 70 -3.64 -1.76 -1.94
CA GLU A 70 -2.25 -2.14 -2.23
C GLU A 70 -1.39 -0.92 -2.53
N LEU A 71 -0.20 -0.89 -1.94
CA LEU A 71 0.81 0.12 -2.19
C LEU A 71 1.80 -0.36 -3.25
N PRO A 72 2.19 0.51 -4.19
CA PRO A 72 3.30 0.25 -5.07
C PRO A 72 4.57 -0.05 -4.27
N THR A 73 5.16 -1.21 -4.50
CA THR A 73 6.34 -1.70 -3.80
C THR A 73 7.34 -2.29 -4.77
N ALA A 74 8.61 -2.30 -4.36
CA ALA A 74 9.70 -2.92 -5.11
C ALA A 74 10.62 -3.64 -4.13
N TRP A 75 11.06 -4.83 -4.51
CA TRP A 75 12.03 -5.59 -3.75
C TRP A 75 13.43 -4.99 -3.91
N LEU A 76 14.12 -4.81 -2.79
CA LEU A 76 15.53 -4.47 -2.81
C LEU A 76 16.36 -5.75 -2.69
N PRO A 77 17.45 -5.89 -3.45
CA PRO A 77 18.37 -7.01 -3.28
C PRO A 77 19.03 -6.97 -1.90
N ALA A 78 19.46 -8.13 -1.39
CA ALA A 78 19.95 -8.26 -0.02
C ALA A 78 21.24 -7.46 0.25
N ASP A 79 22.00 -7.15 -0.79
CA ASP A 79 23.22 -6.33 -0.75
C ASP A 79 22.95 -4.84 -1.04
N ALA A 80 21.69 -4.43 -1.23
CA ALA A 80 21.35 -3.03 -1.40
C ALA A 80 21.73 -2.22 -0.15
N ALA A 81 22.37 -1.08 -0.37
CA ALA A 81 22.63 -0.14 0.70
C ALA A 81 21.30 0.34 1.31
N PRO A 82 21.18 0.43 2.65
CA PRO A 82 19.99 0.99 3.28
C PRO A 82 19.77 2.41 2.81
N ALA A 83 18.50 2.79 2.63
CA ALA A 83 18.10 4.12 2.24
C ALA A 83 18.73 5.14 3.18
N ALA A 84 19.45 6.10 2.61
CA ALA A 84 20.00 7.22 3.36
C ALA A 84 18.86 7.99 4.04
N ALA A 85 19.13 8.52 5.24
CA ALA A 85 18.16 9.33 5.95
C ALA A 85 17.64 10.46 5.05
N ALA A 86 16.32 10.57 4.92
CA ALA A 86 15.70 11.61 4.11
C ALA A 86 16.18 12.99 4.57
N ARG A 87 16.87 13.71 3.68
CA ARG A 87 17.38 15.06 3.95
C ARG A 87 16.51 16.08 3.23
N ARG A 88 15.97 17.04 3.97
CA ARG A 88 15.30 18.20 3.36
C ARG A 88 16.33 19.16 2.81
N GLN A 89 16.18 19.54 1.55
CA GLN A 89 16.96 20.59 0.92
C GLN A 89 16.03 21.71 0.49
N ARG A 90 16.44 22.97 0.71
CA ARG A 90 15.69 24.13 0.25
C ARG A 90 15.93 24.27 -1.26
N LEU A 91 14.87 24.17 -2.06
CA LEU A 91 14.94 24.46 -3.50
C LEU A 91 14.77 25.97 -3.74
N PRO A 92 15.51 26.56 -4.69
CA PRO A 92 15.25 27.92 -5.13
C PRO A 92 13.87 27.98 -5.81
N LEU A 93 13.09 29.00 -5.45
CA LEU A 93 11.81 29.28 -6.09
C LEU A 93 12.07 30.15 -7.32
N PHE A 94 11.56 29.74 -8.48
CA PHE A 94 11.60 30.54 -9.70
C PHE A 94 10.30 31.33 -9.83
N ALA A 95 10.40 32.60 -10.22
CA ALA A 95 9.23 33.40 -10.53
C ALA A 95 8.53 32.84 -11.78
N LEU A 96 7.22 32.67 -11.71
CA LEU A 96 6.41 32.37 -12.89
C LEU A 96 6.40 33.63 -13.79
N PRO A 97 6.57 33.50 -15.11
CA PRO A 97 6.49 34.64 -16.01
C PRO A 97 5.09 35.26 -15.93
N ALA A 98 5.02 36.58 -15.80
CA ALA A 98 3.77 37.31 -15.94
C ALA A 98 3.33 37.21 -17.41
N GLY A 99 2.12 36.71 -17.62
CA GLY A 99 1.49 36.68 -18.95
C GLY A 99 1.18 38.09 -19.46
#